data_AF-A0A6A6IVU6-F1
#
_entry.id   AF-A0A6A6IVU6-F1
#
_cell.length_a   1.000
_cell.length_b   1.000
_cell.length_c   1.000
_cell.angle_alpha   90.00
_cell.angle_beta   90.00
_cell.angle_gamma   90.00
#
_symmetry.space_group_name_H-M   'P 1'
#
loop_
_entity.id
_entity.type
_entity.pdbx_description
1 polymer ?
#
loop_
_entity_poly.entity_id
_entity_poly.type
_entity_poly.pdbx_seq_one_letter_code
_entity_poly.pdbx_strand_id
1 'polypeptide(L)'
;MGRKRLRRAVEGDFDSESFYTFHNTAMANLSLSSGIYQDTAGAINMTLEGSLSSENWQIYYQQGRYFIRNYDYGDYQLALTESSRSVPKLMKRSGELGHQWTLTRKDGDGWQLSNGLLGNGSLLCLNQAYTGTVPGMQPSEAGANWEILINPSAGSPKGSDLYRDVEGFEVRITERK
;
A
#
# COMPACT_ATOMS: atom_id res chain seq x y z
N MET A 1 -17.87 21.05 17.35
CA MET A 1 -17.59 20.01 16.34
C MET A 1 -16.78 18.90 17.00
N GLY A 2 -17.32 17.69 17.11
CA GLY A 2 -16.59 16.56 17.68
C GLY A 2 -15.47 16.12 16.73
N ARG A 3 -14.24 15.98 17.23
CA ARG A 3 -13.14 15.36 16.49
C ARG A 3 -13.54 13.91 16.19
N LYS A 4 -13.90 13.60 14.95
CA LYS A 4 -14.01 12.20 14.51
C LYS A 4 -12.63 11.57 14.65
N ARG A 5 -12.54 10.48 15.41
CA ARG A 5 -11.29 9.76 15.60
C ARG A 5 -10.99 8.99 14.32
N LEU A 6 -9.79 9.21 13.77
CA LEU A 6 -9.23 8.34 12.74
C LEU A 6 -9.23 6.90 13.26
N ARG A 7 -9.77 5.97 12.48
CA ARG A 7 -9.84 4.55 12.83
C ARG A 7 -8.76 3.80 12.06
N ARG A 8 -7.85 3.16 12.78
CA ARG A 8 -6.88 2.23 12.19
C ARG A 8 -7.60 0.99 11.67
N ALA A 9 -7.19 0.50 10.50
CA ALA A 9 -7.64 -0.78 9.97
C ALA A 9 -7.23 -1.92 10.91
N VAL A 10 -8.13 -2.87 11.10
CA VAL A 10 -7.94 -4.08 11.91
C VAL A 10 -8.18 -5.32 11.04
N GLU A 11 -7.86 -6.49 11.56
CA GLU A 11 -8.18 -7.76 10.89
C GLU A 11 -9.65 -7.78 10.44
N GLY A 12 -9.90 -8.18 9.19
CA GLY A 12 -11.23 -8.25 8.59
C GLY A 12 -11.73 -6.95 7.93
N ASP A 13 -11.01 -5.82 8.02
CA ASP A 13 -11.36 -4.63 7.23
C ASP A 13 -11.09 -4.81 5.73
N PHE A 14 -10.20 -5.74 5.37
CA PHE A 14 -9.94 -6.19 4.00
C PHE A 14 -10.03 -7.72 3.96
N ASP A 15 -10.77 -8.23 2.99
CA ASP A 15 -10.78 -9.64 2.61
C ASP A 15 -9.48 -10.00 1.87
N SER A 16 -8.70 -10.93 2.43
CA SER A 16 -7.43 -11.39 1.86
C SER A 16 -7.59 -12.28 0.62
N GLU A 17 -8.81 -12.75 0.33
CA GLU A 17 -9.17 -13.52 -0.86
C GLU A 17 -9.62 -12.63 -2.03
N SER A 18 -9.56 -11.32 -1.86
CA SER A 18 -9.92 -10.33 -2.86
C SER A 18 -8.69 -9.55 -3.35
N PHE A 19 -8.73 -9.14 -4.62
CA PHE A 19 -7.84 -8.12 -5.16
C PHE A 19 -8.47 -6.73 -5.04
N TYR A 20 -7.61 -5.73 -4.83
CA TYR A 20 -7.98 -4.34 -4.69
C TYR A 20 -7.21 -3.46 -5.67
N THR A 21 -7.84 -2.38 -6.08
CA THR A 21 -7.22 -1.27 -6.80
C THR A 21 -7.12 -0.06 -5.87
N PHE A 22 -6.00 0.66 -5.95
CA PHE A 22 -5.75 1.86 -5.15
C PHE A 22 -5.86 3.10 -6.04
N HIS A 23 -6.81 3.97 -5.73
CA HIS A 23 -7.08 5.20 -6.46
C HIS A 23 -6.74 6.39 -5.58
N ASN A 24 -6.11 7.42 -6.14
CA ASN A 24 -5.83 8.62 -5.36
C ASN A 24 -6.79 9.73 -5.77
N THR A 25 -7.47 10.33 -4.79
CA THR A 25 -8.39 11.47 -5.07
C THR A 25 -7.71 12.67 -5.73
N ALA A 26 -6.38 12.75 -5.70
CA ALA A 26 -5.62 13.77 -6.39
C ALA A 26 -5.58 13.60 -7.92
N MET A 27 -5.81 12.39 -8.44
CA MET A 27 -5.81 12.10 -9.88
C MET A 27 -6.92 11.08 -10.19
N ALA A 28 -7.99 11.56 -10.82
CA ALA A 28 -9.08 10.70 -11.28
C ALA A 28 -8.64 9.78 -12.43
N ASN A 29 -9.27 8.61 -12.52
CA ASN A 29 -9.07 7.59 -13.57
C ASN A 29 -7.69 6.93 -13.60
N LEU A 30 -6.86 7.14 -12.57
CA LEU A 30 -5.60 6.43 -12.43
C LEU A 30 -5.60 5.54 -11.20
N SER A 31 -4.95 4.39 -11.31
CA SER A 31 -4.77 3.46 -10.21
C SER A 31 -3.30 3.09 -10.00
N LEU A 32 -2.96 2.70 -8.77
CA LEU A 32 -1.61 2.28 -8.40
C LEU A 32 -1.22 1.02 -9.18
N SER A 33 -0.07 1.05 -9.83
CA SER A 33 0.43 -0.03 -10.67
C SER A 33 1.94 -0.20 -10.50
N SER A 34 2.43 -1.41 -10.72
CA SER A 34 3.86 -1.69 -10.87
C SER A 34 4.33 -1.70 -12.34
N GLY A 35 3.52 -1.21 -13.27
CA GLY A 35 3.84 -1.14 -14.70
C GLY A 35 3.53 -2.41 -15.48
N ILE A 36 4.16 -2.57 -16.65
CA ILE A 36 3.86 -3.65 -17.59
C ILE A 36 4.67 -4.89 -17.21
N TYR A 37 4.02 -5.96 -16.72
CA TYR A 37 4.74 -7.16 -16.28
C TYR A 37 5.82 -6.85 -15.23
N GLN A 38 6.83 -7.73 -15.11
CA GLN A 38 7.92 -7.61 -14.14
C GLN A 38 9.06 -6.66 -14.57
N ASP A 39 8.80 -5.73 -15.49
CA ASP A 39 9.85 -4.99 -16.22
C ASP A 39 10.36 -3.71 -15.53
N THR A 40 9.65 -3.21 -14.53
CA THR A 40 9.89 -1.87 -13.96
C THR A 40 10.98 -1.82 -12.88
N ALA A 41 11.74 -2.90 -12.70
CA ALA A 41 12.64 -3.07 -11.54
C ALA A 41 11.93 -2.80 -10.19
N GLY A 42 10.62 -3.08 -10.14
CA GLY A 42 9.76 -2.86 -8.97
C GLY A 42 9.33 -1.41 -8.76
N ALA A 43 9.54 -0.51 -9.73
CA ALA A 43 9.01 0.85 -9.64
C ALA A 43 7.47 0.84 -9.57
N ILE A 44 6.94 1.80 -8.83
CA ILE A 44 5.50 1.98 -8.65
C ILE A 44 5.09 3.30 -9.27
N ASN A 45 3.95 3.31 -9.95
CA ASN A 45 3.42 4.47 -10.63
C ASN A 45 1.88 4.45 -10.58
N MET A 46 1.25 5.51 -11.06
CA MET A 46 -0.19 5.55 -11.33
C MET A 46 -0.40 5.37 -12.83
N THR A 47 -1.24 4.42 -13.24
CA THR A 47 -1.58 4.12 -14.64
C THR A 47 -3.07 4.27 -14.89
N LEU A 48 -3.49 4.33 -16.15
CA LEU A 48 -4.91 4.42 -16.50
C LEU A 48 -5.66 3.21 -15.93
N GLU A 49 -6.69 3.45 -15.14
CA GLU A 49 -7.47 2.39 -14.51
C GLU A 49 -7.94 1.33 -15.50
N GLY A 50 -7.75 0.06 -15.14
CA GLY A 50 -8.18 -1.09 -15.91
C GLY A 50 -7.29 -1.39 -17.12
N SER A 51 -6.15 -0.70 -17.24
CA SER A 51 -5.22 -0.91 -18.36
C SER A 51 -4.22 -2.04 -18.11
N LEU A 52 -3.92 -2.38 -16.85
CA LEU A 52 -2.87 -3.34 -16.52
C LEU A 52 -3.30 -4.31 -15.40
N SER A 53 -2.84 -5.56 -15.48
CA SER A 53 -3.05 -6.55 -14.41
C SER A 53 -2.34 -6.18 -13.11
N SER A 54 -1.22 -5.47 -13.21
CA SER A 54 -0.43 -4.96 -12.09
C SER A 54 -1.13 -3.89 -11.26
N GLU A 55 -2.32 -3.45 -11.65
CA GLU A 55 -3.18 -2.55 -10.86
C GLU A 55 -3.86 -3.27 -9.69
N ASN A 56 -3.76 -4.60 -9.65
CA ASN A 56 -4.43 -5.45 -8.68
C ASN A 56 -3.48 -5.83 -7.54
N TRP A 57 -3.94 -5.55 -6.32
CA TRP A 57 -3.16 -5.70 -5.11
C TRP A 57 -3.92 -6.52 -4.07
N GLN A 58 -3.26 -7.50 -3.48
CA GLN A 58 -3.79 -8.17 -2.29
C GLN A 58 -3.36 -7.39 -1.05
N ILE A 59 -4.30 -7.21 -0.12
CA ILE A 59 -4.05 -6.61 1.18
C ILE A 59 -4.05 -7.73 2.23
N TYR A 60 -2.87 -8.18 2.62
CA TYR A 60 -2.68 -9.32 3.52
C TYR A 60 -2.39 -8.85 4.96
N TYR A 61 -3.18 -9.29 5.93
CA TYR A 61 -3.01 -8.92 7.33
C TYR A 61 -2.20 -9.97 8.09
N GLN A 62 -1.20 -9.54 8.86
CA GLN A 62 -0.45 -10.40 9.76
C GLN A 62 0.06 -9.58 10.96
N GLN A 63 -0.20 -10.07 12.16
CA GLN A 63 0.30 -9.53 13.43
C GLN A 63 0.11 -8.00 13.60
N GLY A 64 -1.06 -7.46 13.24
CA GLY A 64 -1.34 -6.03 13.43
C GLY A 64 -0.81 -5.13 12.32
N ARG A 65 -0.33 -5.68 11.20
CA ARG A 65 0.19 -4.94 10.05
C ARG A 65 -0.35 -5.50 8.76
N TYR A 66 -0.34 -4.66 7.74
CA TYR A 66 -0.71 -5.02 6.38
C TYR A 66 0.52 -5.16 5.50
N PHE A 67 0.47 -6.14 4.61
CA PHE A 67 1.40 -6.37 3.52
C PHE A 67 0.63 -6.21 2.21
N ILE A 68 1.14 -5.40 1.30
CA ILE A 68 0.45 -5.06 0.05
C ILE A 68 1.18 -5.76 -1.10
N ARG A 69 0.60 -6.84 -1.62
CA ARG A 69 1.22 -7.75 -2.59
C ARG A 69 0.64 -7.53 -3.98
N ASN A 70 1.48 -7.58 -5.02
CA ASN A 70 1.00 -7.34 -6.38
C ASN A 70 0.60 -8.63 -7.08
N TYR A 71 -0.48 -8.56 -7.85
CA TYR A 71 -1.00 -9.65 -8.68
C TYR A 71 0.07 -10.26 -9.61
N ASP A 72 0.86 -9.44 -10.29
CA ASP A 72 1.85 -9.89 -11.27
C ASP A 72 3.17 -10.39 -10.64
N TYR A 73 3.41 -10.14 -9.35
CA TYR A 73 4.71 -10.35 -8.72
C TYR A 73 4.74 -11.32 -7.53
N GLY A 74 3.71 -12.16 -7.32
CA GLY A 74 3.77 -13.30 -6.40
C GLY A 74 4.39 -13.00 -5.01
N ASP A 75 5.65 -13.40 -4.80
CA ASP A 75 6.41 -13.24 -3.55
C ASP A 75 6.96 -11.80 -3.31
N TYR A 76 6.50 -10.80 -4.07
CA TYR A 76 6.88 -9.40 -3.88
C TYR A 76 5.75 -8.60 -3.25
N GLN A 77 6.13 -7.57 -2.52
CA GLN A 77 5.22 -6.65 -1.88
C GLN A 77 5.77 -5.23 -1.87
N LEU A 78 4.86 -4.27 -1.75
CA LEU A 78 5.17 -2.86 -1.64
C LEU A 78 5.98 -2.62 -0.36
N ALA A 79 7.11 -1.94 -0.51
CA ALA A 79 8.02 -1.70 0.59
C ALA A 79 8.85 -0.41 0.41
N LEU A 80 9.48 0.01 1.50
CA LEU A 80 10.53 1.03 1.55
C LEU A 80 11.83 0.38 2.02
N THR A 81 12.96 0.98 1.63
CA THR A 81 14.26 0.61 2.17
C THR A 81 14.84 1.72 3.03
N GLU A 82 15.78 1.36 3.90
CA GLU A 82 16.56 2.33 4.67
C GLU A 82 17.29 3.36 3.78
N SER A 83 17.75 2.92 2.61
CA SER A 83 18.39 3.77 1.60
C SER A 83 17.42 4.60 0.76
N SER A 84 16.13 4.26 0.74
CA SER A 84 15.10 4.91 -0.08
C SER A 84 13.79 4.97 0.70
N ARG A 85 13.78 5.81 1.73
CA ARG A 85 12.65 5.93 2.65
C ARG A 85 11.47 6.72 2.08
N SER A 86 11.62 7.42 0.96
CA SER A 86 10.57 8.26 0.36
C SER A 86 9.90 7.67 -0.87
N VAL A 87 10.49 6.66 -1.50
CA VAL A 87 10.00 6.09 -2.77
C VAL A 87 9.68 4.61 -2.57
N PRO A 88 8.39 4.23 -2.52
CA PRO A 88 7.97 2.84 -2.48
C PRO A 88 8.35 2.08 -3.74
N LYS A 89 8.62 0.79 -3.56
CA LYS A 89 8.91 -0.15 -4.65
C LYS A 89 8.44 -1.55 -4.30
N LEU A 90 8.25 -2.39 -5.30
CA LEU A 90 8.11 -3.82 -5.11
C LEU A 90 9.44 -4.43 -4.72
N MET A 91 9.41 -5.22 -3.66
CA MET A 91 10.56 -5.95 -3.15
C MET A 91 10.15 -7.35 -2.75
N LYS A 92 11.09 -8.28 -2.79
CA LYS A 92 10.88 -9.62 -2.25
C LYS A 92 10.41 -9.52 -0.80
N ARG A 93 9.37 -10.28 -0.47
CA ARG A 93 8.69 -10.24 0.82
C ARG A 93 9.67 -10.43 1.99
N SER A 94 9.50 -9.58 3.00
CA SER A 94 10.23 -9.61 4.27
C SER A 94 9.30 -9.14 5.39
N GLY A 95 9.62 -9.56 6.62
CA GLY A 95 8.98 -9.07 7.85
C GLY A 95 9.55 -7.77 8.38
N GLU A 96 10.51 -7.16 7.69
CA GLU A 96 11.14 -5.88 8.05
C GLU A 96 10.14 -4.72 8.14
N LEU A 97 10.46 -3.71 8.96
CA LEU A 97 9.60 -2.53 9.15
C LEU A 97 9.22 -1.81 7.85
N GLY A 98 10.12 -1.78 6.86
CA GLY A 98 9.90 -1.17 5.53
C GLY A 98 8.80 -1.84 4.71
N HIS A 99 8.45 -3.07 5.05
CA HIS A 99 7.45 -3.88 4.36
C HIS A 99 6.07 -3.80 5.01
N GLN A 100 5.99 -3.26 6.24
CA GLN A 100 4.79 -3.24 7.06
C GLN A 100 4.02 -1.94 6.86
N TRP A 101 2.75 -2.05 6.50
CA TRP A 101 1.87 -0.90 6.29
C TRP A 101 0.80 -0.80 7.37
N THR A 102 0.45 0.43 7.70
CA THR A 102 -0.71 0.77 8.52
C THR A 102 -1.69 1.56 7.67
N LEU A 103 -2.89 1.01 7.50
CA LEU A 103 -4.00 1.67 6.83
C LEU A 103 -4.88 2.31 7.89
N THR A 104 -5.23 3.59 7.70
CA THR A 104 -6.08 4.35 8.61
C THR A 104 -7.20 4.99 7.82
N ARG A 105 -8.44 4.76 8.23
CA ARG A 105 -9.62 5.32 7.57
C ARG A 105 -9.70 6.82 7.86
N LYS A 106 -9.82 7.61 6.80
CA LYS A 106 -10.14 9.04 6.81
C LYS A 106 -11.64 9.21 6.61
N ASP A 107 -12.18 10.38 6.92
CA ASP A 107 -13.59 10.69 6.68
C ASP A 107 -13.97 10.46 5.20
N GLY A 108 -15.14 9.87 4.94
CA GLY A 108 -15.66 9.68 3.58
C GLY A 108 -14.97 8.59 2.77
N ASP A 109 -14.92 7.37 3.31
CA ASP A 109 -14.42 6.13 2.68
C ASP A 109 -12.95 6.08 2.22
N GLY A 110 -12.22 7.17 2.38
CA GLY A 110 -10.79 7.23 2.08
C GLY A 110 -9.90 6.56 3.12
N TRP A 111 -8.71 6.19 2.67
CA TRP A 111 -7.65 5.56 3.45
C TRP A 111 -6.35 6.37 3.38
N GLN A 112 -5.64 6.41 4.49
CA GLN A 112 -4.28 6.91 4.59
C GLN A 112 -3.35 5.75 4.91
N LEU A 113 -2.20 5.71 4.23
CA LEU A 113 -1.20 4.65 4.39
C LEU A 113 0.06 5.23 5.04
N SER A 114 0.48 4.66 6.16
CA SER A 114 1.81 4.89 6.74
C SER A 114 2.64 3.61 6.71
N ASN A 115 3.96 3.75 6.78
CA ASN A 115 4.90 2.63 6.70
C ASN A 115 5.66 2.44 8.03
N GLY A 116 5.87 1.19 8.44
CA GLY A 116 6.50 0.83 9.72
C GLY A 116 7.88 1.45 9.92
N LEU A 117 8.67 1.57 8.84
CA LEU A 117 10.01 2.16 8.83
C LEU A 117 10.00 3.63 9.25
N LEU A 118 9.01 4.39 8.76
CA LEU A 118 8.85 5.81 9.07
C LEU A 118 7.96 6.04 10.30
N GLY A 119 7.20 5.04 10.72
CA GLY A 119 6.14 5.18 11.71
C GLY A 119 4.99 6.02 11.15
N ASN A 120 4.30 6.76 12.02
CA ASN A 120 3.14 7.57 11.63
C ASN A 120 3.50 9.02 11.24
N GLY A 121 4.79 9.32 11.05
CA GLY A 121 5.27 10.67 10.71
C GLY A 121 5.22 11.00 9.22
N SER A 122 4.84 10.05 8.36
CA SER A 122 4.71 10.26 6.91
C SER A 122 3.67 9.34 6.32
N LEU A 123 3.02 9.81 5.27
CA LEU A 123 1.94 9.13 4.55
C LEU A 123 2.37 8.89 3.10
N LEU A 124 1.85 7.82 2.50
CA LEU A 124 1.94 7.62 1.06
C LEU A 124 1.05 8.65 0.38
N CYS A 125 1.65 9.53 -0.41
CA CYS A 125 0.97 10.63 -1.07
C CYS A 125 1.25 10.64 -2.57
N LEU A 126 0.31 11.21 -3.33
CA LEU A 126 0.53 11.59 -4.71
C LEU A 126 0.78 13.10 -4.78
N ASN A 127 1.96 13.50 -5.27
CA ASN A 127 2.30 14.93 -5.35
C ASN A 127 1.58 15.59 -6.52
N GLN A 128 0.71 16.56 -6.25
CA GLN A 128 0.01 17.34 -7.28
C GLN A 128 0.87 18.48 -7.86
N ALA A 129 1.91 18.93 -7.16
CA ALA A 129 2.69 20.12 -7.54
C ALA A 129 3.52 19.89 -8.83
N TYR A 130 3.72 18.64 -9.20
CA TYR A 130 4.27 18.22 -10.46
C TYR A 130 3.27 17.22 -11.03
N THR A 131 3.14 17.10 -12.34
CA THR A 131 2.32 16.11 -13.06
C THR A 131 2.76 14.66 -12.81
N GLY A 132 3.26 14.36 -11.62
CA GLY A 132 3.91 13.14 -11.23
C GLY A 132 2.89 12.11 -10.84
N THR A 133 2.75 11.10 -11.68
CA THR A 133 2.01 9.88 -11.40
C THR A 133 2.71 8.99 -10.36
N VAL A 134 3.88 9.38 -9.84
CA VAL A 134 4.72 8.57 -8.95
C VAL A 134 4.36 8.83 -7.48
N PRO A 135 3.85 7.82 -6.74
CA PRO A 135 3.58 7.95 -5.32
C PRO A 135 4.86 8.04 -4.48
N GLY A 136 4.81 8.74 -3.36
CA GLY A 136 5.94 8.86 -2.43
C GLY A 136 5.52 9.18 -1.00
N MET A 137 6.40 8.88 -0.05
CA MET A 137 6.17 9.18 1.36
C MET A 137 6.44 10.65 1.66
N GLN A 138 5.48 11.31 2.30
CA GLN A 138 5.58 12.73 2.66
C GLN A 138 4.98 13.00 4.05
N PRO A 139 5.50 13.99 4.80
CA PRO A 139 4.94 14.37 6.09
C PRO A 139 3.64 15.19 5.99
N SER A 140 3.14 15.43 4.77
CA SER A 140 1.91 16.17 4.48
C SER A 140 0.73 15.23 4.23
N GLU A 141 -0.48 15.67 4.55
CA GLU A 141 -1.71 14.96 4.16
C GLU A 141 -2.18 15.27 2.72
N ALA A 142 -1.55 16.23 2.05
CA ALA A 142 -1.88 16.56 0.67
C ALA A 142 -1.62 15.37 -0.25
N GLY A 143 -2.64 14.94 -0.99
CA GLY A 143 -2.56 13.75 -1.85
C GLY A 143 -2.47 12.41 -1.08
N ALA A 144 -2.72 12.40 0.23
CA ALA A 144 -2.63 11.19 1.06
C ALA A 144 -3.92 10.36 1.09
N ASN A 145 -4.97 10.79 0.40
CA ASN A 145 -6.28 10.17 0.47
C ASN A 145 -6.48 9.19 -0.69
N TRP A 146 -6.47 7.90 -0.32
CA TRP A 146 -6.60 6.77 -1.23
C TRP A 146 -7.96 6.12 -1.08
N GLU A 147 -8.66 5.94 -2.18
CA GLU A 147 -9.80 5.05 -2.26
C GLU A 147 -9.29 3.64 -2.60
N ILE A 148 -9.73 2.64 -1.83
CA ILE A 148 -9.30 1.25 -2.00
C ILE A 148 -10.55 0.44 -2.31
N LEU A 149 -10.63 -0.04 -3.55
CA LEU A 149 -11.81 -0.69 -4.09
C LEU A 149 -11.51 -2.14 -4.41
N ILE A 150 -12.43 -3.04 -4.08
CA ILE A 150 -12.35 -4.44 -4.54
C ILE A 150 -12.49 -4.45 -6.07
N ASN A 151 -11.66 -5.25 -6.75
CA ASN A 151 -11.80 -5.51 -8.18
C ASN A 151 -12.21 -6.97 -8.42
N PRO A 152 -13.52 -7.27 -8.56
CA PRO A 152 -14.00 -8.63 -8.81
C PRO A 152 -13.48 -9.22 -10.13
N SER A 153 -13.15 -8.38 -11.12
CA SER A 153 -12.72 -8.84 -12.44
C SER A 153 -11.34 -9.51 -12.42
N ALA A 154 -10.50 -9.18 -11.44
CA ALA A 154 -9.20 -9.83 -11.23
C ALA A 154 -9.32 -11.22 -10.58
N GLY A 155 -10.52 -11.59 -10.12
CA GLY A 155 -10.78 -12.81 -9.38
C GLY A 155 -10.15 -12.78 -7.98
N SER A 156 -9.72 -13.94 -7.50
CA SER A 156 -9.10 -14.11 -6.19
C SER A 156 -7.61 -14.38 -6.31
N PRO A 157 -6.78 -14.01 -5.32
CA PRO A 157 -5.37 -14.38 -5.27
C PRO A 157 -5.19 -15.89 -5.43
N LYS A 158 -4.34 -16.29 -6.39
CA LYS A 158 -4.03 -17.69 -6.70
C LYS A 158 -2.59 -17.99 -6.32
N GLY A 159 -2.35 -19.19 -5.78
CA GLY A 159 -1.03 -19.66 -5.40
C GLY A 159 -0.69 -19.44 -3.92
N SER A 160 0.12 -20.34 -3.37
CA SER A 160 0.52 -20.33 -1.96
C SER A 160 1.30 -19.08 -1.56
N ASP A 161 1.96 -18.43 -2.52
CA ASP A 161 2.86 -17.33 -2.23
C ASP A 161 2.10 -16.10 -1.72
N LEU A 162 0.91 -15.81 -2.26
CA LEU A 162 0.08 -14.69 -1.83
C LEU A 162 -0.61 -14.93 -0.48
N TYR A 163 -0.67 -16.15 0.04
CA TYR A 163 -1.25 -16.42 1.37
C TYR A 163 -0.21 -16.76 2.44
N ARG A 164 1.08 -16.74 2.09
CA ARG A 164 2.13 -17.08 3.03
C ARG A 164 2.43 -15.93 3.99
N ASP A 165 2.63 -16.25 5.26
CA ASP A 165 3.12 -15.29 6.24
C ASP A 165 4.56 -14.87 5.93
N VAL A 166 4.92 -13.63 6.26
CA VAL A 166 6.32 -13.22 6.27
C VAL A 166 7.05 -13.89 7.42
N GLU A 167 8.30 -14.27 7.17
CA GLU A 167 9.25 -14.66 8.22
C GLU A 167 9.96 -13.42 8.77
N GLY A 168 10.57 -13.52 9.96
CA GLY A 168 11.37 -12.44 10.54
C GLY A 168 10.57 -11.16 10.84
N PHE A 169 9.32 -11.29 11.31
CA PHE A 169 8.46 -10.15 11.60
C PHE A 169 9.09 -9.21 12.64
N GLU A 170 9.43 -7.99 12.23
CA GLU A 170 10.03 -6.99 13.10
C GLU A 170 8.96 -6.23 13.89
N VAL A 171 9.20 -6.00 15.16
CA VAL A 171 8.34 -5.15 16.00
C VAL A 171 9.12 -3.89 16.37
N ARG A 172 8.55 -2.73 16.04
CA ARG A 172 9.12 -1.45 16.49
C ARG A 172 8.99 -1.33 18.00
N ILE A 173 10.08 -1.60 18.73
CA ILE A 173 10.15 -1.38 20.16
C ILE A 173 10.16 0.13 20.38
N THR A 174 9.09 0.66 20.98
CA THR A 174 9.07 2.05 21.41
C THR A 174 9.54 2.04 22.86
N GLU A 175 10.82 2.38 23.10
CA GLU A 175 11.29 2.62 24.46
C GLU A 175 10.47 3.77 25.05
N ARG A 176 9.63 3.47 26.05
CA ARG A 176 9.01 4.52 26.85
C ARG A 176 10.11 5.13 27.70
N LYS A 177 10.55 6.34 27.34
CA LYS A 177 11.23 7.23 28.29
C LYS A 177 10.21 7.89 29.20
#